data_AF-A0A426XX27-F1
#
_entry.id   AF-A0A426XX27-F1
#
_cell.length_a   1.000
_cell.length_b   1.000
_cell.length_c   1.000
_cell.angle_alpha   90.00
_cell.angle_beta   90.00
_cell.angle_gamma   90.00
#
_symmetry.space_group_name_H-M   'P 1'
#
loop_
_entity.id
_entity.type
_entity.pdbx_description
1 polymer ?
#
loop_
_entity_poly.entity_id
_entity_poly.type
_entity_poly.pdbx_seq_one_letter_code
_entity_poly.pdbx_strand_id
1 'polypeptide(L)'
;MNLVHRYGSVLNGEIDLCRRIAQQTGVLLDPIYTLAAWEHAVLLADAEAENAKVVMLHTGGTLGLFGLAQRYRSDFFSGVPTVHTS
;
A
#
# COMPACT_ATOMS: atom_id res chain seq x y z
N MET A 1 3.32 2.88 22.84
CA MET A 1 2.30 1.81 22.71
C MET A 1 2.82 0.87 21.64
N ASN A 2 3.29 -0.34 21.98
CA ASN A 2 3.77 -1.29 20.98
C ASN A 2 2.57 -1.75 20.14
N LEU A 3 2.48 -1.27 18.90
CA LEU A 3 1.48 -1.73 17.95
C LEU A 3 1.88 -3.14 17.51
N VAL A 4 1.18 -4.15 18.01
CA VAL A 4 1.32 -5.52 17.51
C VAL A 4 0.76 -5.54 16.10
N HIS A 5 1.63 -5.69 15.10
CA HIS A 5 1.23 -5.89 13.71
C HIS A 5 0.51 -7.25 13.61
N ARG A 6 -0.76 -7.22 13.19
CA ARG A 6 -1.60 -8.42 13.04
C ARG A 6 -2.09 -8.49 11.61
N TYR A 7 -2.41 -9.69 11.16
CA TYR A 7 -3.09 -9.85 9.88
C TYR A 7 -4.32 -8.92 9.79
N GLY A 8 -4.39 -8.15 8.70
CA GLY A 8 -5.46 -7.19 8.47
C GLY A 8 -5.30 -5.83 9.18
N SER A 9 -4.25 -5.62 9.98
CA SER A 9 -3.95 -4.32 10.57
C SER A 9 -3.25 -3.43 9.54
N VAL A 10 -3.75 -2.22 9.35
CA VAL A 10 -3.09 -1.16 8.57
C VAL A 10 -2.36 -0.25 9.55
N LEU A 11 -1.06 -0.08 9.36
CA LEU A 11 -0.23 0.82 10.15
C LEU A 11 -0.34 2.26 9.62
N ASN A 12 -0.04 3.21 10.50
CA ASN A 12 -0.07 4.63 10.14
C ASN A 12 0.86 4.91 8.95
N GLY A 13 0.31 5.53 7.90
CA GLY A 13 1.06 5.92 6.71
C GLY A 13 1.14 4.87 5.60
N GLU A 14 0.71 3.62 5.81
CA GLU A 14 0.73 2.59 4.75
C GLU A 14 -0.19 2.93 3.58
N ILE A 15 -1.36 3.53 3.86
CA ILE A 15 -2.28 4.02 2.82
C ILE A 15 -1.60 5.12 1.97
N ASP A 16 -0.88 6.04 2.61
CA ASP A 16 -0.15 7.10 1.92
C ASP A 16 1.03 6.56 1.13
N LEU A 17 1.72 5.55 1.64
CA LEU A 17 2.80 4.87 0.94
C LEU A 17 2.28 4.16 -0.31
N CYS A 18 1.20 3.38 -0.21
CA CYS A 18 0.53 2.77 -1.37
C CYS A 18 0.16 3.83 -2.41
N ARG A 19 -0.37 4.99 -1.99
CA ARG A 19 -0.70 6.10 -2.89
C ARG A 19 0.53 6.63 -3.62
N ARG A 20 1.64 6.88 -2.91
CA ARG A 20 2.89 7.38 -3.53
C ARG A 20 3.46 6.38 -4.52
N ILE A 21 3.51 5.10 -4.17
CA ILE A 21 3.99 4.04 -5.07
C ILE A 21 3.14 4.00 -6.34
N ALA A 22 1.80 4.04 -6.20
CA ALA A 22 0.89 4.07 -7.35
C ALA A 22 1.12 5.31 -8.24
N GLN A 23 1.34 6.48 -7.66
CA GLN A 23 1.62 7.72 -8.40
C GLN A 23 2.98 7.69 -9.12
N GLN A 24 4.00 7.07 -8.52
CA GLN A 24 5.35 7.01 -9.07
C GLN A 24 5.52 5.92 -10.13
N THR A 25 4.81 4.80 -9.98
CA THR A 25 5.06 3.58 -10.76
C THR A 25 3.88 3.18 -11.65
N GLY A 26 2.68 3.70 -11.40
CA GLY A 26 1.43 3.24 -12.02
C GLY A 26 0.89 1.93 -11.45
N VAL A 27 1.54 1.34 -10.45
CA VAL A 27 1.13 0.05 -9.83
C VAL A 27 0.42 0.32 -8.50
N LEU A 28 -0.87 -0.03 -8.44
CA LEU A 28 -1.68 0.14 -7.23
C LEU A 28 -1.51 -1.04 -6.27
N LEU A 29 -0.99 -0.77 -5.07
CA LEU A 29 -0.85 -1.76 -4.01
C LEU A 29 -1.93 -1.63 -2.94
N ASP A 30 -2.17 -2.72 -2.23
CA ASP A 30 -2.97 -2.78 -1.01
C ASP A 30 -2.06 -2.91 0.23
N PRO A 31 -2.42 -2.28 1.36
CA PRO A 31 -1.61 -2.31 2.57
C PRO A 31 -1.67 -3.65 3.34
N ILE A 32 -2.51 -4.60 2.93
CA ILE A 32 -2.67 -5.88 3.64
C ILE A 32 -1.68 -6.92 3.13
N TYR A 33 -1.39 -6.92 1.82
CA TYR A 33 -0.52 -7.93 1.21
C TYR A 33 0.55 -7.33 0.29
N THR A 34 0.12 -6.61 -0.75
CA THR A 34 1.04 -6.28 -1.85
C THR A 34 2.04 -5.19 -1.48
N LEU A 35 1.75 -4.35 -0.48
CA LEU A 35 2.74 -3.42 0.09
C LEU A 35 3.93 -4.17 0.72
N ALA A 36 3.68 -5.17 1.56
CA ALA A 36 4.76 -5.93 2.20
C ALA A 36 5.62 -6.68 1.15
N ALA A 37 4.98 -7.25 0.13
CA ALA A 37 5.70 -7.90 -0.98
C ALA A 37 6.54 -6.90 -1.79
N TRP A 38 6.06 -5.67 -1.98
CA TRP A 38 6.81 -4.59 -2.62
C TRP A 38 8.04 -4.18 -1.79
N GLU A 39 7.87 -3.95 -0.49
CA GLU A 39 8.95 -3.58 0.41
C GLU A 39 10.06 -4.63 0.41
N HIS A 40 9.70 -5.92 0.48
CA HIS A 40 10.67 -7.00 0.37
C HIS A 40 11.36 -7.06 -0.99
N ALA A 41 10.64 -6.82 -2.09
CA ALA A 41 11.24 -6.80 -3.42
C ALA A 41 12.26 -5.65 -3.57
N VAL A 42 11.97 -4.47 -3.02
CA VAL A 42 12.92 -3.33 -2.99
C VAL A 42 14.15 -3.67 -2.16
N LEU A 43 13.96 -4.21 -0.95
CA LEU A 43 15.08 -4.62 -0.09
C LEU A 43 15.99 -5.66 -0.76
N LEU A 44 15.40 -6.64 -1.47
CA LEU A 44 16.17 -7.61 -2.24
C LEU A 44 16.89 -6.94 -3.42
N ALA A 45 16.22 -6.04 -4.15
CA ALA A 45 16.84 -5.34 -5.26
C ALA A 45 18.05 -4.48 -4.82
N ASP A 46 18.00 -3.92 -3.61
CA ASP A 46 19.10 -3.14 -3.02
C ASP A 46 20.24 -4.00 -2.44
N ALA A 47 19.92 -5.19 -1.93
CA ALA A 47 20.88 -6.07 -1.24
C ALA A 47 21.65 -7.00 -2.19
N GLU A 48 21.11 -7.30 -3.36
CA GLU A 48 21.73 -8.25 -4.29
C GLU A 48 22.94 -7.63 -5.02
N ALA A 49 23.91 -8.49 -5.35
CA ALA A 49 25.11 -8.11 -6.08
C ALA A 49 24.74 -7.50 -7.46
N GLU A 50 25.62 -6.62 -7.97
CA GLU A 50 25.50 -6.03 -9.31
C GLU A 50 25.10 -7.12 -10.32
N ASN A 51 23.85 -7.07 -10.81
CA ASN A 51 23.20 -7.89 -11.85
C ASN A 51 22.07 -8.87 -11.46
N ALA A 52 21.65 -8.98 -10.20
CA ALA A 52 20.41 -9.74 -9.91
C ALA A 52 19.15 -8.98 -10.36
N LYS A 53 18.17 -9.69 -10.94
CA LYS A 53 16.86 -9.12 -11.30
C LYS A 53 15.79 -9.65 -10.36
N VAL A 54 15.15 -8.75 -9.64
CA VAL A 54 14.02 -9.07 -8.76
C VAL A 54 12.71 -8.84 -9.52
N VAL A 55 11.80 -9.81 -9.44
CA VAL A 55 10.44 -9.70 -9.96
C VAL A 55 9.47 -9.89 -8.82
N MET A 56 8.65 -8.88 -8.55
CA MET A 56 7.55 -8.98 -7.61
C MET A 56 6.30 -9.49 -8.32
N LEU A 57 5.65 -10.54 -7.78
CA LEU A 57 4.34 -10.99 -8.25
C LEU A 57 3.24 -10.17 -7.56
N HIS A 58 2.51 -9.37 -8.35
CA HIS A 58 1.35 -8.62 -7.86
C HIS A 58 0.13 -9.54 -7.69
N THR A 59 -0.19 -9.93 -6.47
CA THR A 59 -1.24 -10.92 -6.16
C THR A 59 -2.67 -10.36 -6.09
N GLY A 60 -2.86 -9.06 -6.31
CA GLY A 60 -4.17 -8.42 -6.33
C GLY A 60 -4.40 -7.57 -5.08
N GLY A 61 -5.56 -7.74 -4.42
CA GLY A 61 -5.89 -6.99 -3.19
C GLY A 61 -6.71 -5.72 -3.40
N THR A 62 -6.91 -5.27 -4.65
CA THR A 62 -7.64 -4.03 -4.98
C THR A 62 -9.05 -3.99 -4.38
N LEU A 63 -9.78 -5.11 -4.36
CA LEU A 63 -11.13 -5.15 -3.78
C LEU A 63 -11.12 -4.86 -2.27
N GLY A 64 -10.03 -5.18 -1.57
CA GLY A 64 -9.87 -4.86 -0.14
C GLY A 64 -9.84 -3.36 0.13
N LEU A 65 -9.37 -2.55 -0.83
CA LEU A 65 -9.27 -1.10 -0.69
C LEU A 65 -10.63 -0.43 -0.48
N PHE A 66 -11.71 -0.96 -1.05
CA PHE A 66 -13.06 -0.40 -0.83
C PHE A 66 -13.55 -0.57 0.61
N GLY A 67 -13.19 -1.69 1.26
CA GLY A 67 -13.46 -1.89 2.68
C GLY A 67 -12.59 -0.98 3.55
N LEU A 68 -11.31 -0.83 3.17
CA LEU A 68 -10.39 0.06 3.86
C LEU A 68 -10.81 1.53 3.75
N ALA A 69 -11.31 1.99 2.60
CA ALA A 69 -11.79 3.36 2.40
C ALA A 69 -12.99 3.69 3.31
N GLN A 70 -13.81 2.71 3.68
CA GLN A 70 -14.89 2.89 4.65
C GLN A 70 -14.38 3.00 6.08
N ARG A 71 -13.31 2.24 6.42
CA ARG A 71 -12.71 2.18 7.76
C ARG A 71 -11.73 3.32 8.05
N TYR A 72 -10.93 3.72 7.06
CA TYR A 72 -9.86 4.71 7.14
C TYR A 72 -10.19 5.94 6.29
N ARG A 73 -11.37 6.53 6.52
CA ARG A 73 -11.90 7.63 5.69
C ARG A 73 -10.95 8.83 5.59
N SER A 74 -10.36 9.26 6.71
CA SER A 74 -9.43 10.39 6.73
C SER A 74 -8.22 10.15 5.83
N ASP A 75 -7.66 8.94 5.86
CA ASP A 75 -6.45 8.60 5.12
C ASP A 75 -6.75 8.48 3.62
N PHE A 76 -7.94 8.00 3.24
CA PHE A 76 -8.34 7.86 1.84
C PHE A 76 -8.82 9.15 1.18
N PHE A 77 -9.50 10.02 1.92
CA PHE A 77 -10.16 11.23 1.38
C PHE A 77 -9.50 12.54 1.81
N SER A 78 -8.36 12.50 2.51
CA SER A 78 -7.58 13.70 2.81
C SER A 78 -7.24 14.47 1.52
N GLY A 79 -7.65 15.74 1.44
CA GLY A 79 -7.41 16.60 0.29
C GLY A 79 -8.37 16.43 -0.91
N VAL A 80 -9.38 15.57 -0.83
CA VAL A 80 -10.44 15.47 -1.84
C VAL A 80 -11.66 16.28 -1.36
N PRO A 81 -12.13 17.30 -2.11
CA PRO A 81 -13.36 18.01 -1.74
C PRO A 81 -14.51 17.01 -1.60
N THR A 82 -15.23 17.06 -0.48
CA THR A 82 -16.50 16.33 -0.34
C THR A 82 -17.50 16.89 -1.33
N VAL A 83 -17.70 16.19 -2.45
CA VAL A 83 -18.83 16.47 -3.34
C VAL A 83 -20.09 16.00 -2.61
N HIS A 84 -20.76 16.93 -1.93
CA HIS A 84 -22.12 16.70 -1.46
C HIS A 84 -23.02 16.62 -2.70
N THR A 85 -23.28 15.41 -3.19
CA THR A 85 -24.39 15.18 -4.12
C THR A 85 -25.70 15.37 -3.34
N SER A 86 -26.44 16.40 -3.74
CA SER A 86 -27.82 16.68 -3.28
C SER A 86 -28.80 15.65 -3.85
#